data_AF-A0A971F4W4-F1
#
_entry.id   AF-A0A971F4W4-F1
#
_cell.length_a   1.000
_cell.length_b   1.000
_cell.length_c   1.000
_cell.angle_alpha   90.00
_cell.angle_beta   90.00
_cell.angle_gamma   90.00
#
_symmetry.space_group_name_H-M   'P 1'
#
loop_
_entity.id
_entity.type
_entity.pdbx_description
1 polymer ?
#
loop_
_entity_poly.entity_id
_entity_poly.type
_entity_poly.pdbx_seq_one_letter_code
_entity_poly.pdbx_strand_id
1 'polypeptide(L)'
;MNSELQLKDKRRLFPATRIRTKMTAEDQEILRAAQDARDDWIDASAGFEQVYDEMLVDYFTYKLKACESRYIYFVRLAKEKGISFYI
;
A
#
# COMPACT_ATOMS: atom_id res chain seq x y z
N MET A 1 -29.21 -6.08 -41.22
CA MET A 1 -27.84 -6.58 -40.98
C MET A 1 -27.32 -5.78 -39.80
N ASN A 2 -27.69 -6.20 -38.59
CA ASN A 2 -26.83 -7.04 -37.73
C ASN A 2 -25.53 -6.31 -37.43
N SER A 3 -25.13 -6.06 -36.19
CA SER A 3 -25.57 -6.56 -34.88
C SER A 3 -24.47 -6.12 -33.93
N GLU A 4 -24.84 -5.77 -32.70
CA GLU A 4 -23.98 -5.98 -31.53
C GLU A 4 -22.71 -5.09 -31.43
N LEU A 5 -22.32 -4.51 -30.30
CA LEU A 5 -22.50 -4.96 -28.94
C LEU A 5 -22.35 -3.72 -28.03
N GLN A 6 -23.29 -3.59 -27.09
CA GLN A 6 -23.08 -2.93 -25.81
C GLN A 6 -21.73 -3.34 -25.20
N LEU A 7 -21.13 -2.52 -24.32
CA LEU A 7 -20.88 -2.87 -22.90
C LEU A 7 -19.81 -1.96 -22.25
N LYS A 8 -20.33 -1.07 -21.38
CA LYS A 8 -19.84 -0.83 -20.02
C LYS A 8 -18.49 -0.13 -19.87
N ASP A 9 -18.52 1.19 -19.98
CA ASP A 9 -17.62 2.05 -19.23
C ASP A 9 -17.98 1.98 -17.74
N LYS A 10 -17.50 0.92 -17.07
CA LYS A 10 -17.78 0.59 -15.67
C LYS A 10 -16.56 0.85 -14.80
N ARG A 11 -16.02 2.06 -14.81
CA ARG A 11 -14.99 2.43 -13.84
C ARG A 11 -15.40 3.67 -13.04
N ARG A 12 -16.18 3.34 -12.01
CA ARG A 12 -16.21 3.99 -10.68
C ARG A 12 -17.01 5.30 -10.61
N LEU A 13 -18.34 5.19 -10.66
CA LEU A 13 -19.19 6.07 -9.86
C LEU A 13 -18.95 5.73 -8.38
N PHE A 14 -17.97 6.37 -7.75
CA PHE A 14 -18.02 6.55 -6.31
C PHE A 14 -18.80 7.84 -6.06
N PRO A 15 -20.01 7.79 -5.47
CA PRO A 15 -20.67 9.02 -5.05
C PRO A 15 -19.78 9.70 -4.01
N ALA A 16 -19.35 10.91 -4.35
CA ALA A 16 -18.58 11.80 -3.50
C ALA A 16 -19.45 12.29 -2.34
N THR A 17 -19.61 11.46 -1.32
CA THR A 17 -20.11 11.90 -0.03
C THR A 17 -19.11 11.44 1.01
N ARG A 18 -17.99 12.16 1.09
CA ARG A 18 -17.01 11.99 2.15
C ARG A 18 -17.63 12.52 3.44
N ILE A 19 -18.44 11.70 4.10
CA ILE A 19 -18.77 11.91 5.51
C ILE A 19 -17.41 11.89 6.21
N ARG A 20 -16.96 13.06 6.67
CA ARG A 20 -15.71 13.17 7.41
C ARG A 20 -15.96 12.61 8.82
N THR A 21 -16.01 11.28 8.92
CA THR A 21 -16.00 10.61 10.21
C THR A 21 -14.71 10.99 10.92
N LYS A 22 -14.80 11.35 12.20
CA LYS A 22 -13.63 11.72 13.01
C LYS A 22 -12.65 10.54 13.01
N MET A 23 -11.44 10.76 12.52
CA MET A 23 -10.34 9.78 12.54
C MET A 23 -10.10 9.31 13.98
N THR A 24 -10.11 8.00 14.21
CA THR A 24 -9.81 7.43 15.52
C THR A 24 -8.30 7.37 15.77
N ALA A 25 -7.88 7.10 17.00
CA ALA A 25 -6.47 6.87 17.31
C ALA A 25 -5.93 5.60 16.61
N GLU A 26 -6.75 4.56 16.51
CA GLU A 26 -6.43 3.32 15.79
C GLU A 26 -6.20 3.60 14.30
N ASP A 27 -7.08 4.40 13.66
CA ASP A 27 -6.91 4.78 12.26
C ASP A 27 -5.60 5.53 12.04
N GLN A 28 -5.24 6.45 12.93
CA GLN A 28 -3.97 7.16 12.86
C GLN A 28 -2.78 6.22 12.99
N GLU A 29 -2.86 5.23 13.88
CA GLU A 29 -1.81 4.24 14.06
C GLU A 29 -1.62 3.38 12.81
N ILE A 30 -2.71 2.93 12.19
CA ILE A 30 -2.67 2.17 10.93
C ILE A 30 -2.00 2.99 9.82
N LEU A 31 -2.34 4.28 9.70
CA LEU A 31 -1.75 5.17 8.69
C LEU A 31 -0.27 5.42 8.96
N ARG A 32 0.13 5.65 10.22
CA ARG A 32 1.54 5.79 10.60
C ARG A 32 2.32 4.52 10.31
N ALA A 33 1.81 3.37 10.72
CA ALA A 33 2.46 2.09 10.48
C ALA A 33 2.59 1.75 8.99
N ALA A 34 1.62 2.17 8.15
CA ALA A 34 1.74 2.07 6.70
C ALA A 34 2.86 2.95 6.15
N GLN A 35 2.96 4.21 6.60
CA GLN A 35 4.01 5.12 6.21
C GLN A 35 5.39 4.60 6.64
N ASP A 36 5.53 4.16 7.89
CA ASP A 36 6.78 3.61 8.42
C ASP A 36 7.19 2.34 7.66
N ALA A 37 6.24 1.48 7.30
CA ALA A 37 6.50 0.30 6.47
C ALA A 37 6.98 0.64 5.06
N ARG A 38 6.45 1.72 4.47
CA ARG A 38 6.90 2.22 3.18
C ARG A 38 8.32 2.79 3.26
N ASP A 39 8.60 3.56 4.30
CA ASP A 39 9.90 4.21 4.45
C ASP A 39 11.00 3.16 4.75
N ASP A 40 10.71 2.16 5.59
CA ASP A 40 11.59 0.99 5.78
C ASP A 40 11.86 0.23 4.47
N TRP A 41 10.85 0.14 3.59
CA TRP A 41 11.02 -0.52 2.29
C TRP A 41 11.91 0.30 1.36
N ILE A 42 11.75 1.62 1.32
CA ILE A 42 12.61 2.52 0.55
C ILE A 42 14.05 2.41 1.05
N ASP A 43 14.26 2.43 2.36
CA ASP A 43 15.59 2.33 2.97
C ASP A 43 16.23 0.96 2.70
N ALA A 44 15.46 -0.12 2.78
CA ALA A 44 15.95 -1.46 2.42
C ALA A 44 16.32 -1.56 0.94
N SER A 45 15.57 -0.89 0.05
CA SER A 45 15.85 -0.84 -1.39
C SER A 45 17.13 -0.08 -1.68
N ALA A 46 17.28 1.12 -1.11
CA ALA A 46 18.50 1.91 -1.23
C ALA A 46 19.73 1.15 -0.69
N GLY A 47 19.57 0.44 0.43
CA GLY A 47 20.64 -0.40 0.98
C GLY A 47 21.01 -1.58 0.08
N PHE A 48 20.02 -2.25 -0.53
CA PHE A 48 20.27 -3.33 -1.49
C PHE A 48 21.01 -2.82 -2.74
N GLU A 49 20.68 -1.64 -3.24
CA GLU A 49 21.37 -1.05 -4.40
C GLU A 49 22.85 -0.72 -4.14
N GLN A 50 23.21 -0.49 -2.87
CA GLN A 50 24.57 -0.12 -2.46
C GLN A 50 25.39 -1.31 -1.93
N VAL A 51 24.81 -2.51 -1.85
CA VAL A 51 25.47 -3.67 -1.25
C VAL A 51 26.45 -4.30 -2.25
N TYR A 52 27.72 -4.42 -1.85
CA TYR A 52 28.76 -5.11 -2.62
C TYR A 52 29.21 -6.42 -1.96
N ASP A 53 28.88 -6.62 -0.69
CA ASP A 53 29.16 -7.85 0.04
C ASP A 53 28.09 -8.89 -0.29
N GLU A 54 28.51 -10.00 -0.91
CA GLU A 54 27.64 -11.11 -1.27
C GLU A 54 26.87 -11.68 -0.08
N MET A 55 27.45 -11.66 1.13
CA MET A 55 26.78 -12.15 2.34
C MET A 55 25.61 -11.26 2.79
N LEU A 56 25.60 -9.98 2.38
CA LEU A 56 24.55 -9.03 2.72
C LEU A 56 23.44 -8.98 1.66
N VAL A 57 23.66 -9.53 0.46
CA VAL A 57 22.64 -9.63 -0.60
C VAL A 57 21.42 -10.40 -0.10
N ASP A 58 21.64 -11.54 0.54
CA ASP A 58 20.56 -12.36 1.10
C ASP A 58 19.82 -11.62 2.22
N TYR A 59 20.57 -10.96 3.13
CA TYR A 59 20.00 -10.15 4.20
C TYR A 59 19.03 -9.10 3.65
N PHE A 60 19.47 -8.29 2.69
CA PHE A 60 18.62 -7.25 2.10
C PHE A 60 17.48 -7.85 1.27
N THR A 61 17.67 -9.00 0.62
CA THR A 61 16.59 -9.73 -0.07
C THR A 61 15.48 -10.13 0.89
N TYR A 62 15.81 -10.69 2.05
CA TYR A 62 14.82 -11.03 3.07
C TYR A 62 14.18 -9.78 3.68
N LYS A 63 14.98 -8.74 3.93
CA LYS A 63 14.49 -7.45 4.46
C LYS A 63 13.47 -6.81 3.52
N LEU A 64 13.76 -6.76 2.23
CA LEU A 64 12.86 -6.23 1.20
C LEU A 64 11.51 -6.95 1.20
N LYS A 65 11.51 -8.29 1.19
CA LYS A 65 10.28 -9.10 1.24
C LYS A 65 9.48 -8.87 2.53
N ALA A 66 10.16 -8.69 3.66
CA ALA A 66 9.52 -8.41 4.94
C ALA A 66 8.87 -7.02 4.94
N CYS A 67 9.57 -5.99 4.47
CA CYS A 67 9.06 -4.63 4.37
C CYS A 67 7.87 -4.52 3.40
N GLU A 68 7.97 -5.15 2.22
CA GLU A 68 6.86 -5.22 1.26
C GLU A 68 5.63 -5.89 1.88
N SER A 69 5.81 -7.05 2.51
CA SER A 69 4.71 -7.78 3.16
C SER A 69 4.05 -6.93 4.26
N ARG A 70 4.85 -6.23 5.05
CA ARG A 70 4.39 -5.34 6.13
C ARG A 70 3.59 -4.15 5.57
N TYR A 71 4.08 -3.52 4.52
CA TYR A 71 3.38 -2.40 3.87
C TYR A 71 2.05 -2.85 3.27
N ILE A 72 2.03 -3.97 2.52
CA ILE A 72 0.80 -4.54 1.94
C ILE A 72 -0.23 -4.85 3.03
N TYR A 73 0.19 -5.38 4.17
CA TYR A 73 -0.68 -5.65 5.30
C TYR A 73 -1.39 -4.38 5.79
N PHE A 74 -0.64 -3.30 6.08
CA PHE A 74 -1.26 -2.06 6.58
C PHE A 74 -2.11 -1.36 5.53
N VAL A 75 -1.74 -1.42 4.25
CA VAL A 75 -2.58 -0.92 3.14
C VAL A 75 -3.91 -1.69 3.08
N ARG A 76 -3.91 -3.02 3.27
CA ARG A 76 -5.13 -3.82 3.32
C ARG A 76 -6.00 -3.44 4.52
N LEU A 77 -5.39 -3.29 5.69
CA LEU A 77 -6.10 -2.89 6.91
C LEU A 77 -6.73 -1.50 6.77
N ALA A 78 -6.01 -0.55 6.17
CA ALA A 78 -6.53 0.79 5.88
C ALA A 78 -7.70 0.76 4.87
N LYS A 79 -7.68 -0.16 3.90
CA LYS A 79 -8.80 -0.34 2.95
C LYS A 79 -10.04 -0.88 3.65
N GLU A 80 -9.86 -1.87 4.52
CA GLU A 80 -10.95 -2.48 5.32
C GLU A 80 -11.60 -1.45 6.25
N LYS A 81 -10.81 -0.53 6.81
CA LYS A 81 -11.29 0.59 7.63
C LYS A 81 -11.83 1.78 6.82
N GLY A 82 -11.69 1.76 5.49
CA GLY A 82 -12.12 2.85 4.62
C GLY A 82 -11.27 4.12 4.70
N ILE A 83 -10.05 4.04 5.22
CA ILE A 83 -9.11 5.16 5.42
C ILE A 83 -7.92 5.13 4.44
N SER A 84 -7.87 4.17 3.51
CA SER A 84 -6.73 3.98 2.60
C SER A 84 -6.43 5.12 1.63
N PHE A 85 -7.29 6.14 1.56
CA PHE A 85 -7.07 7.31 0.72
C PHE A 85 -6.10 8.33 1.35
N TYR A 86 -5.64 8.08 2.59
CA TYR A 86 -4.59 8.84 3.28
C TYR A 86 -3.19 8.21 3.16
N ILE A 87 -3.06 7.05 2.51
CA ILE A 87 -1.79 6.38 2.17
C ILE A 87 -1.49 6.68 0.70
#